data_AF-A0A2S6U0I2-F1
#
_entry.id   AF-A0A2S6U0I2-F1
#
_cell.length_a   1.000
_cell.length_b   1.000
_cell.length_c   1.000
_cell.angle_alpha   90.00
_cell.angle_beta   90.00
_cell.angle_gamma   90.00
#
_symmetry.space_group_name_H-M   'P 1'
#
loop_
_entity.id
_entity.type
_entity.pdbx_description
1 polymer ?
#
loop_
_entity_poly.entity_id
_entity_poly.type
_entity_poly.pdbx_seq_one_letter_code
_entity_poly.pdbx_strand_id
1 'polypeptide(L)'
;NLEPREPRAEASPQPWRRLFLLGGAVMCMTLSGQSDAFIGRIALIAGAMAGIAAMLWLDHRADNRLFPTMPASFRHPAGAGFWVLFLFAFSYTPISIFLPLVAQQLHDIPPSLAGYVAAAMSFGWTTAAILASGAAPRLQQLLIVTGPVCLYAGIVGQSQFIVSGPIGALVAFVFLTGLGIGQCHAHISNRVMINARRGEEAVTAGTIPTIQSLGIAFGAATGGLLANAAGLSGGISTATVTAVTDWIYGFSLFPAACVLLAAARLVWLLRETKPQ
;
A
#
# COMPACT_ATOMS: atom_id res chain seq x y z
N ASN A 1 1.09 44.17 27.40
CA ASN A 1 0.81 43.47 26.13
C ASN A 1 2.11 42.99 25.51
N LEU A 2 2.54 41.78 25.90
CA LEU A 2 3.63 41.07 25.25
C LEU A 2 3.00 39.79 24.68
N GLU A 3 2.46 39.89 23.46
CA GLU A 3 2.10 38.69 22.71
C GLU A 3 3.39 37.92 22.38
N PRO A 4 3.45 36.60 22.62
CA PRO A 4 4.55 35.78 22.15
C PRO A 4 4.61 35.86 20.62
N ARG A 5 5.72 36.33 20.07
CA ARG A 5 5.99 36.24 18.63
C ARG A 5 5.99 34.76 18.25
N GLU A 6 5.03 34.35 17.40
CA GLU A 6 5.08 33.04 16.75
C GLU A 6 6.46 32.87 16.09
N PRO A 7 7.16 31.73 16.30
CA PRO A 7 8.37 31.45 15.56
C PRO A 7 8.05 31.53 14.08
N ARG A 8 8.69 32.45 13.35
CA ARG A 8 8.64 32.45 11.88
C ARG A 8 9.05 31.04 11.45
N ALA A 9 8.14 30.33 10.79
CA ALA A 9 8.47 29.10 10.10
C ALA A 9 9.53 29.45 9.05
N GLU A 10 10.80 29.26 9.40
CA GLU A 10 11.88 29.33 8.43
C GLU A 10 11.53 28.38 7.31
N ALA A 11 11.48 28.90 6.08
CA ALA A 11 11.17 28.12 4.90
C ALA A 11 12.27 27.08 4.71
N SER A 12 12.09 25.92 5.34
CA SER A 12 12.98 24.79 5.21
C SER A 12 13.10 24.45 3.71
N PRO A 13 14.32 24.23 3.20
CA PRO A 13 14.53 23.99 1.77
C PRO A 13 13.65 22.82 1.33
N GLN A 14 12.75 23.11 0.39
CA GLN A 14 11.77 22.16 -0.11
C GLN A 14 12.51 20.95 -0.72
N PRO A 15 12.07 19.71 -0.45
CA PRO A 15 12.82 18.49 -0.75
C PRO A 15 12.72 18.06 -2.23
N TRP A 16 12.78 19.01 -3.18
CA TRP A 16 12.55 18.79 -4.61
C TRP A 16 13.39 17.65 -5.19
N ARG A 17 14.68 17.57 -4.86
CA ARG A 17 15.58 16.50 -5.36
C ARG A 17 15.09 15.10 -4.98
N ARG A 18 14.52 14.95 -3.78
CA ARG A 18 14.01 13.66 -3.26
C ARG A 18 12.69 13.29 -3.93
N LEU A 19 11.82 14.28 -4.13
CA LEU A 19 10.58 14.12 -4.91
C LEU A 19 10.86 13.74 -6.37
N PHE A 20 11.86 14.37 -7.02
CA PHE A 20 12.25 14.04 -8.39
C PHE A 20 12.81 12.62 -8.52
N LEU A 21 13.63 12.17 -7.57
CA LEU A 21 14.14 10.79 -7.57
C LEU A 21 13.02 9.77 -7.39
N LEU A 22 12.05 10.09 -6.53
CA LEU A 22 10.90 9.24 -6.30
C LEU A 22 10.00 9.14 -7.54
N GLY A 23 9.65 10.29 -8.13
CA GLY A 23 8.90 10.35 -9.37
C GLY A 23 9.63 9.67 -10.53
N GLY A 24 10.95 9.85 -10.61
CA GLY A 24 11.81 9.17 -11.58
C GLY A 24 11.81 7.65 -11.40
N ALA A 25 11.87 7.16 -10.16
CA ALA A 25 11.80 5.72 -9.87
C ALA A 25 10.45 5.11 -10.30
N VAL A 26 9.35 5.79 -9.99
CA VAL A 26 8.00 5.37 -10.44
C VAL A 26 7.92 5.39 -11.97
N MET A 27 8.46 6.44 -12.62
CA MET A 27 8.50 6.55 -14.08
C MET A 27 9.32 5.43 -14.73
N CYS A 28 10.49 5.11 -14.19
CA CYS A 28 11.30 3.97 -14.65
C CYS A 28 10.51 2.66 -14.51
N MET A 29 9.83 2.45 -13.39
CA MET A 29 9.03 1.25 -13.18
C MET A 29 7.88 1.15 -14.20
N THR A 30 7.18 2.25 -14.48
CA THR A 30 6.13 2.31 -15.50
C THR A 30 6.67 2.07 -16.92
N LEU A 31 7.80 2.70 -17.27
CA LEU A 31 8.44 2.53 -18.59
C LEU A 31 8.97 1.09 -18.78
N SER A 32 9.35 0.41 -17.69
CA SER A 32 9.77 -0.99 -17.77
C SER A 32 8.67 -1.90 -18.31
N GLY A 33 7.40 -1.53 -18.10
CA GLY A 33 6.24 -2.25 -18.62
C GLY A 33 6.02 -2.09 -20.11
N GLN A 34 6.64 -1.10 -20.76
CA GLN A 34 6.48 -0.83 -22.19
C GLN A 34 7.70 -1.27 -23.01
N SER A 35 8.75 -1.76 -22.37
CA SER A 35 9.99 -2.18 -23.05
C SER A 35 9.93 -3.65 -23.44
N ASP A 36 9.96 -3.93 -24.74
CA ASP A 36 10.03 -5.29 -25.29
C ASP A 36 11.41 -5.94 -25.05
N ALA A 37 12.46 -5.13 -24.89
CA ALA A 37 13.80 -5.61 -24.65
C ALA A 37 14.00 -6.02 -23.17
N PHE A 38 14.23 -7.31 -22.93
CA PHE A 38 14.48 -7.87 -21.59
C PHE A 38 15.55 -7.10 -20.80
N ILE A 39 16.65 -6.73 -21.46
CA ILE A 39 17.74 -5.94 -20.85
C ILE A 39 17.26 -4.53 -20.49
N GLY A 40 16.48 -3.88 -21.35
CA GLY A 40 15.91 -2.55 -21.09
C GLY A 40 14.95 -2.56 -19.90
N ARG A 41 14.10 -3.59 -19.82
CA ARG A 41 13.19 -3.80 -18.69
C ARG A 41 13.93 -4.01 -17.37
N ILE A 42 14.95 -4.87 -17.34
CA ILE A 42 15.79 -5.06 -16.14
C ILE A 42 16.51 -3.77 -15.75
N ALA A 43 17.08 -3.04 -16.73
CA ALA A 43 17.78 -1.79 -16.47
C ALA A 43 16.85 -0.72 -15.86
N LEU A 44 15.60 -0.65 -16.32
CA LEU A 44 14.60 0.28 -15.80
C LEU A 44 14.14 -0.10 -14.38
N ILE A 45 13.95 -1.40 -14.09
CA ILE A 45 13.65 -1.88 -12.74
C ILE A 45 14.84 -1.60 -11.80
N ALA A 46 16.06 -1.89 -12.23
CA ALA A 46 17.28 -1.59 -11.48
C ALA A 46 17.44 -0.08 -11.25
N GLY A 47 17.12 0.75 -12.25
CA GLY A 47 17.10 2.20 -12.15
C GLY A 47 16.05 2.71 -11.15
N ALA A 48 14.86 2.11 -11.12
CA ALA A 48 13.84 2.42 -10.13
C ALA A 48 14.33 2.10 -8.70
N MET A 49 14.90 0.91 -8.49
CA MET A 49 15.48 0.54 -7.19
C MET A 49 16.63 1.47 -6.78
N ALA A 50 17.51 1.82 -7.71
CA ALA A 50 18.61 2.75 -7.48
C ALA A 50 18.11 4.16 -7.14
N GLY A 51 17.06 4.63 -7.82
CA GLY A 51 16.41 5.91 -7.54
C GLY A 51 15.80 5.98 -6.13
N ILE A 52 15.14 4.91 -5.69
CA ILE A 52 14.62 4.77 -4.32
C ILE A 52 15.77 4.78 -3.31
N ALA A 53 16.80 3.97 -3.56
CA ALA A 53 17.96 3.88 -2.66
C ALA A 53 18.68 5.24 -2.54
N ALA A 54 18.86 5.95 -3.67
CA ALA A 54 19.43 7.29 -3.70
C ALA A 54 18.56 8.31 -2.96
N MET A 55 17.23 8.22 -3.09
CA MET A 55 16.28 9.07 -2.39
C MET A 55 16.36 8.88 -0.87
N LEU A 56 16.33 7.63 -0.40
CA LEU A 56 16.47 7.29 1.02
C LEU A 56 17.84 7.73 1.58
N TRP A 57 18.91 7.58 0.79
CA TRP A 57 20.26 8.00 1.18
C TRP A 57 20.41 9.52 1.28
N LEU A 58 19.83 10.27 0.34
CA LEU A 58 19.80 11.74 0.37
C LEU A 58 18.91 12.26 1.51
N ASP A 59 17.80 11.59 1.80
CA ASP A 59 16.93 11.95 2.91
C ASP A 59 17.62 11.74 4.26
N HIS A 60 18.35 10.64 4.42
CA HIS A 60 19.10 10.38 5.66
C HIS A 60 20.18 11.44 5.95
N ARG A 61 20.74 12.07 4.92
CA ARG A 61 21.76 13.13 5.03
C ARG A 61 21.20 14.56 5.13
N ALA A 62 19.88 14.77 4.98
CA ALA A 62 19.29 16.10 4.97
C ALA A 62 18.99 16.61 6.38
N ASP A 63 19.17 17.91 6.62
CA ASP A 63 18.76 18.57 7.88
C ASP A 63 17.23 18.66 8.01
N ASN A 64 16.52 18.84 6.89
CA ASN A 64 15.07 18.76 6.80
C ASN A 64 14.64 17.38 6.27
N ARG A 65 14.63 16.36 7.13
CA ARG A 65 14.31 14.97 6.77
C ARG A 65 12.82 14.80 6.47
N LEU A 66 12.50 14.08 5.39
CA LEU A 66 11.12 13.68 5.09
C LEU A 66 10.69 12.47 5.92
N PHE A 67 11.64 11.61 6.27
CA PHE A 67 11.40 10.42 7.06
C PHE A 67 12.07 10.50 8.44
N PRO A 68 11.51 9.86 9.48
CA PRO A 68 12.18 9.73 10.78
C PRO A 68 13.50 8.97 10.63
N THR A 69 14.38 9.00 11.64
CA THR A 69 15.75 8.45 11.55
C THR A 69 15.81 6.97 11.11
N MET A 70 14.76 6.18 11.35
CA MET A 70 14.71 4.76 11.00
C MET A 70 13.35 4.33 10.41
N PRO A 71 13.00 4.81 9.20
CA PRO A 71 11.68 4.58 8.62
C PRO A 71 11.51 3.15 8.11
N ALA A 72 12.60 2.49 7.72
CA ALA A 72 12.61 1.12 7.20
C ALA A 72 13.01 0.06 8.26
N SER A 73 13.06 0.40 9.55
CA SER A 73 13.51 -0.54 10.58
C SER A 73 12.45 -1.57 10.96
N PHE A 74 12.75 -2.87 10.75
CA PHE A 74 11.96 -3.99 11.26
C PHE A 74 12.16 -4.29 12.76
N ARG A 75 13.04 -3.53 13.42
CA ARG A 75 13.36 -3.68 14.85
C ARG A 75 12.63 -2.66 15.72
N HIS A 76 12.06 -1.60 15.13
CA HIS A 76 11.36 -0.54 15.85
C HIS A 76 9.87 -0.57 15.53
N PRO A 77 8.96 -0.39 16.51
CA PRO A 77 7.51 -0.44 16.26
C PRO A 77 7.05 0.53 15.17
N ALA A 78 7.57 1.77 15.16
CA ALA A 78 7.25 2.75 14.12
C ALA A 78 7.66 2.29 12.71
N GLY A 79 8.88 1.74 12.56
CA GLY A 79 9.36 1.22 11.27
C GLY A 79 8.60 -0.02 10.79
N ALA A 80 8.28 -0.94 11.70
CA ALA A 80 7.43 -2.10 11.38
C ALA A 80 6.02 -1.65 10.93
N GLY A 81 5.45 -0.62 11.58
CA GLY A 81 4.18 -0.04 11.15
C GLY A 81 4.23 0.61 9.78
N PHE A 82 5.31 1.34 9.43
CA PHE A 82 5.50 1.86 8.08
C PHE A 82 5.56 0.73 7.03
N TRP A 83 6.27 -0.37 7.32
CA TRP A 83 6.27 -1.55 6.44
C TRP A 83 4.87 -2.13 6.23
N VAL A 84 4.08 -2.26 7.30
CA VAL A 84 2.69 -2.73 7.18
C VAL A 84 1.88 -1.80 6.28
N LEU A 85 1.94 -0.48 6.48
CA LEU A 85 1.21 0.50 5.68
C LEU A 85 1.63 0.49 4.20
N PHE A 86 2.95 0.42 3.94
CA PHE A 86 3.49 0.30 2.59
C PHE A 86 3.00 -0.96 1.89
N LEU A 87 3.20 -2.12 2.54
CA LEU A 87 2.89 -3.43 1.96
C LEU A 87 1.38 -3.59 1.75
N PHE A 88 0.55 -3.05 2.64
CA PHE A 88 -0.91 -3.01 2.43
C PHE A 88 -1.23 -2.33 1.10
N ALA A 89 -0.82 -1.07 0.95
CA ALA A 89 -1.06 -0.28 -0.25
C ALA A 89 -0.48 -0.97 -1.50
N PHE A 90 0.75 -1.49 -1.40
CA PHE A 90 1.41 -2.19 -2.49
C PHE A 90 0.67 -3.47 -2.93
N SER A 91 0.01 -4.16 -2.00
CA SER A 91 -0.71 -5.41 -2.28
C SER A 91 -2.03 -5.18 -3.00
N TYR A 92 -2.88 -4.27 -2.51
CA TYR A 92 -4.24 -4.12 -3.04
C TYR A 92 -4.30 -3.17 -4.25
N THR A 93 -3.36 -2.23 -4.40
CA THR A 93 -3.42 -1.22 -5.47
C THR A 93 -3.49 -1.81 -6.88
N PRO A 94 -2.63 -2.78 -7.28
CA PRO A 94 -2.74 -3.43 -8.58
C PRO A 94 -4.15 -3.97 -8.85
N ILE A 95 -4.73 -4.66 -7.87
CA ILE A 95 -6.09 -5.21 -7.98
C ILE A 95 -7.10 -4.08 -8.14
N SER A 96 -7.05 -3.04 -7.29
CA SER A 96 -8.04 -1.95 -7.33
C SER A 96 -8.09 -1.20 -8.66
N ILE A 97 -6.96 -1.11 -9.37
CA ILE A 97 -6.87 -0.43 -10.67
C ILE A 97 -7.53 -1.25 -11.78
N PHE A 98 -7.29 -2.56 -11.80
CA PHE A 98 -7.75 -3.44 -12.88
C PHE A 98 -9.08 -4.14 -12.59
N LEU A 99 -9.53 -4.17 -11.33
CA LEU A 99 -10.75 -4.86 -10.90
C LEU A 99 -11.99 -4.43 -11.69
N PRO A 100 -12.29 -3.13 -11.94
CA PRO A 100 -13.43 -2.76 -12.77
C PRO A 100 -13.36 -3.31 -14.20
N LEU A 101 -12.18 -3.22 -14.83
CA LEU A 101 -11.96 -3.71 -16.19
C LEU A 101 -12.17 -5.23 -16.27
N VAL A 102 -11.54 -5.95 -15.35
CA VAL A 102 -11.62 -7.42 -15.29
C VAL A 102 -13.04 -7.86 -14.98
N ALA A 103 -13.70 -7.23 -14.00
CA ALA A 103 -15.07 -7.57 -13.64
C ALA A 103 -16.05 -7.30 -14.78
N GLN A 104 -15.90 -6.17 -15.47
CA GLN A 104 -16.67 -5.84 -16.67
C GLN A 104 -16.53 -6.91 -17.75
N GLN A 105 -15.30 -7.27 -18.11
CA GLN A 105 -15.06 -8.16 -19.24
C GLN A 105 -15.38 -9.63 -18.92
N LEU A 106 -15.08 -10.10 -17.71
CA LEU A 106 -15.23 -11.52 -17.34
C LEU A 106 -16.63 -11.87 -16.81
N HIS A 107 -17.34 -10.92 -16.20
CA HIS A 107 -18.72 -11.13 -15.75
C HIS A 107 -19.79 -10.54 -16.69
N ASP A 108 -19.38 -9.98 -17.83
CA ASP A 108 -20.27 -9.35 -18.84
C ASP A 108 -21.24 -8.33 -18.23
N ILE A 109 -20.71 -7.48 -17.34
CA ILE A 109 -21.47 -6.45 -16.63
C ILE A 109 -21.23 -5.05 -17.21
N PRO A 110 -22.22 -4.14 -17.16
CA PRO A 110 -22.05 -2.76 -17.58
C PRO A 110 -20.99 -2.03 -16.72
N PRO A 111 -20.34 -0.98 -17.27
CA PRO A 111 -19.29 -0.23 -16.57
C PRO A 111 -19.75 0.36 -15.23
N SER A 112 -21.04 0.72 -15.11
CA SER A 112 -21.62 1.24 -13.87
C SER A 112 -21.59 0.20 -12.73
N LEU A 113 -21.94 -1.05 -13.02
CA LEU A 113 -21.88 -2.15 -12.04
C LEU A 113 -20.44 -2.50 -11.68
N ALA A 114 -19.53 -2.52 -12.65
CA ALA A 114 -18.11 -2.75 -12.39
C ALA A 114 -17.50 -1.70 -11.45
N GLY A 115 -17.91 -0.44 -11.59
CA GLY A 115 -17.57 0.64 -10.65
C GLY A 115 -18.08 0.35 -9.23
N TYR A 116 -19.30 -0.16 -9.07
CA TYR A 116 -19.83 -0.55 -7.76
C TYR A 116 -19.11 -1.74 -7.14
N VAL A 117 -18.63 -2.70 -7.94
CA VAL A 117 -17.78 -3.81 -7.44
C VAL A 117 -16.52 -3.24 -6.79
N ALA A 118 -15.84 -2.29 -7.43
CA ALA A 118 -14.68 -1.63 -6.82
C ALA A 118 -15.06 -0.78 -5.61
N ALA A 119 -16.22 -0.11 -5.63
CA ALA A 119 -16.71 0.67 -4.50
C ALA A 119 -16.97 -0.18 -3.25
N ALA A 120 -17.25 -1.48 -3.40
CA ALA A 120 -17.43 -2.40 -2.27
C ALA A 120 -16.21 -2.43 -1.34
N MET A 121 -15.00 -2.28 -1.88
CA MET A 121 -13.77 -2.16 -1.08
C MET A 121 -13.82 -0.92 -0.19
N SER A 122 -14.25 0.20 -0.76
CA SER A 122 -14.43 1.48 -0.06
C SER A 122 -15.62 1.51 0.89
N PHE A 123 -16.56 0.59 0.78
CA PHE A 123 -17.57 0.38 1.81
C PHE A 123 -17.02 -0.47 2.96
N GLY A 124 -16.27 -1.52 2.64
CA GLY A 124 -15.63 -2.41 3.61
C GLY A 124 -14.71 -1.66 4.55
N TRP A 125 -13.79 -0.86 4.01
CA TRP A 125 -12.81 -0.14 4.85
C TRP A 125 -13.47 0.90 5.78
N THR A 126 -14.60 1.48 5.39
CA THR A 126 -15.30 2.57 6.10
C THR A 126 -16.10 1.95 7.23
N THR A 127 -16.84 0.89 6.90
CA THR A 127 -17.59 0.09 7.87
C THR A 127 -16.66 -0.42 8.96
N ALA A 128 -15.52 -1.02 8.58
CA ALA A 128 -14.55 -1.51 9.54
C ALA A 128 -13.91 -0.40 10.36
N ALA A 129 -13.55 0.74 9.77
CA ALA A 129 -12.97 1.87 10.50
C ALA A 129 -13.94 2.42 11.56
N ILE A 130 -15.24 2.52 11.23
CA ILE A 130 -16.29 2.95 12.16
C ILE A 130 -16.46 1.92 13.28
N LEU A 131 -16.59 0.63 12.95
CA LEU A 131 -16.80 -0.43 13.94
C LEU A 131 -15.59 -0.66 14.85
N ALA A 132 -14.38 -0.48 14.32
CA ALA A 132 -13.14 -0.59 15.07
C ALA A 132 -12.82 0.69 15.86
N SER A 133 -13.54 1.80 15.61
CA SER A 133 -13.34 3.04 16.36
C SER A 133 -13.68 2.82 17.84
N GLY A 134 -12.77 3.23 18.73
CA GLY A 134 -12.93 3.01 20.17
C GLY A 134 -12.63 1.59 20.67
N ALA A 135 -12.10 0.69 19.83
CA ALA A 135 -11.68 -0.64 20.27
C ALA A 135 -10.72 -0.58 21.47
N ALA A 136 -10.99 -1.41 22.49
CA ALA A 136 -10.12 -1.52 23.67
C ALA A 136 -8.70 -2.00 23.29
N PRO A 137 -7.64 -1.69 24.07
CA PRO A 137 -6.26 -1.98 23.69
C PRO A 137 -5.97 -3.44 23.30
N ARG A 138 -6.62 -4.41 23.97
CA ARG A 138 -6.50 -5.84 23.64
C ARG A 138 -7.13 -6.16 22.27
N LEU A 139 -8.29 -5.57 21.98
CA LEU A 139 -8.97 -5.74 20.70
C LEU A 139 -8.17 -5.07 19.58
N GLN A 140 -7.56 -3.91 19.80
CA GLN A 140 -6.70 -3.27 18.81
C GLN A 140 -5.56 -4.18 18.35
N GLN A 141 -4.91 -4.90 19.27
CA GLN A 141 -3.84 -5.85 18.90
C GLN A 141 -4.37 -7.00 18.05
N LEU A 142 -5.57 -7.50 18.34
CA LEU A 142 -6.23 -8.51 17.51
C LEU A 142 -6.54 -7.94 16.12
N LEU A 143 -7.15 -6.76 16.04
CA LEU A 143 -7.51 -6.10 14.78
C LEU A 143 -6.29 -5.83 13.88
N ILE A 144 -5.14 -5.49 14.47
CA ILE A 144 -3.87 -5.33 13.75
C ILE A 144 -3.42 -6.63 13.07
N VAL A 145 -3.73 -7.79 13.63
CA VAL A 145 -3.37 -9.11 13.05
C VAL A 145 -4.47 -9.63 12.14
N THR A 146 -5.74 -9.49 12.52
CA THR A 146 -6.87 -9.98 11.72
C THR A 146 -7.09 -9.15 10.46
N GLY A 147 -6.72 -7.87 10.45
CA GLY A 147 -6.78 -7.01 9.26
C GLY A 147 -6.00 -7.58 8.07
N PRO A 148 -4.70 -7.83 8.20
CA PRO A 148 -3.88 -8.53 7.21
C PRO A 148 -4.41 -9.91 6.80
N VAL A 149 -4.98 -10.67 7.74
CA VAL A 149 -5.62 -11.97 7.43
C VAL A 149 -6.84 -11.78 6.53
N CYS A 150 -7.69 -10.80 6.82
CA CYS A 150 -8.83 -10.45 5.98
C CYS A 150 -8.39 -9.96 4.60
N LEU A 151 -7.32 -9.15 4.52
CA LEU A 151 -6.72 -8.74 3.25
C LEU A 151 -6.30 -9.95 2.41
N TYR A 152 -5.51 -10.85 3.00
CA TYR A 152 -5.00 -12.02 2.30
C TYR A 152 -6.15 -12.95 1.86
N ALA A 153 -7.07 -13.28 2.76
CA ALA A 153 -8.24 -14.11 2.47
C ALA A 153 -9.15 -13.46 1.42
N GLY A 154 -9.31 -12.13 1.45
CA GLY A 154 -10.05 -11.37 0.46
C GLY A 154 -9.42 -11.44 -0.92
N ILE A 155 -8.10 -11.32 -1.03
CA ILE A 155 -7.37 -11.47 -2.30
C ILE A 155 -7.47 -12.91 -2.84
N VAL A 156 -7.31 -13.91 -1.98
CA VAL A 156 -7.49 -15.33 -2.37
C VAL A 156 -8.92 -15.58 -2.84
N GLY A 157 -9.93 -15.12 -2.11
CA GLY A 157 -11.32 -15.30 -2.50
C GLY A 157 -11.64 -14.61 -3.81
N GLN A 158 -11.18 -13.37 -3.99
CA GLN A 158 -11.32 -12.66 -5.27
C GLN A 158 -10.69 -13.46 -6.42
N SER A 159 -9.49 -14.02 -6.26
CA SER A 159 -8.84 -14.80 -7.33
C SER A 159 -9.63 -16.06 -7.74
N GLN A 160 -10.43 -16.64 -6.84
CA GLN A 160 -11.29 -17.78 -7.17
C GLN A 160 -12.54 -17.38 -7.97
N PHE A 161 -13.13 -16.22 -7.68
CA PHE A 161 -14.44 -15.84 -8.23
C PHE A 161 -14.38 -14.83 -9.38
N ILE A 162 -13.21 -14.23 -9.63
CA ILE A 162 -13.03 -13.18 -10.64
C ILE A 162 -13.12 -13.68 -12.09
N VAL A 163 -12.68 -14.91 -12.38
CA VAL A 163 -12.75 -15.50 -13.73
C VAL A 163 -14.08 -16.20 -13.95
N SER A 164 -14.52 -16.95 -12.94
CA SER A 164 -15.73 -17.74 -12.99
C SER A 164 -16.38 -17.77 -11.63
N GLY A 165 -17.65 -17.39 -11.55
CA GLY A 165 -18.43 -17.52 -10.32
C GLY A 165 -19.45 -16.40 -10.12
N PRO A 166 -20.22 -16.47 -9.04
CA PRO A 166 -21.23 -15.47 -8.74
C PRO A 166 -20.55 -14.14 -8.37
N ILE A 167 -20.94 -13.07 -9.07
CA ILE A 167 -20.46 -11.71 -8.79
C ILE A 167 -20.67 -11.28 -7.34
N GLY A 168 -21.73 -11.78 -6.68
CA GLY A 168 -21.97 -11.52 -5.25
C GLY A 168 -20.85 -12.05 -4.35
N ALA A 169 -20.25 -13.21 -4.68
CA ALA A 169 -19.10 -13.72 -3.94
C ALA A 169 -17.86 -12.85 -4.17
N LEU A 170 -17.61 -12.44 -5.42
CA LEU A 170 -16.53 -11.49 -5.74
C LEU A 170 -16.68 -10.22 -4.90
N VAL A 171 -17.86 -9.60 -4.92
CA VAL A 171 -18.17 -8.40 -4.14
C VAL A 171 -17.95 -8.61 -2.64
N ALA A 172 -18.35 -9.77 -2.09
CA ALA A 172 -18.14 -10.09 -0.69
C ALA A 172 -16.64 -10.16 -0.32
N PHE A 173 -15.80 -10.75 -1.18
CA PHE A 173 -14.36 -10.80 -0.96
C PHE A 173 -13.65 -9.47 -1.22
N VAL A 174 -14.15 -8.65 -2.15
CA VAL A 174 -13.70 -7.25 -2.32
C VAL A 174 -14.01 -6.44 -1.06
N PHE A 175 -15.21 -6.59 -0.52
CA PHE A 175 -15.61 -5.99 0.75
C PHE A 175 -14.74 -6.48 1.91
N LEU A 176 -14.43 -7.78 1.97
CA LEU A 176 -13.54 -8.37 2.99
C LEU A 176 -12.12 -7.79 2.95
N THR A 177 -11.56 -7.59 1.76
CA THR A 177 -10.27 -6.89 1.59
C THR A 177 -10.33 -5.48 2.16
N GLY A 178 -11.42 -4.75 1.87
CA GLY A 178 -11.68 -3.43 2.46
C GLY A 178 -11.79 -3.47 3.99
N LEU A 179 -12.58 -4.40 4.54
CA LEU A 179 -12.71 -4.60 6.00
C LEU A 179 -11.35 -4.86 6.66
N GLY A 180 -10.50 -5.65 6.00
CA GLY A 180 -9.14 -5.94 6.42
C GLY A 180 -8.29 -4.67 6.60
N ILE A 181 -8.34 -3.78 5.63
CA ILE A 181 -7.62 -2.50 5.65
C ILE A 181 -8.19 -1.59 6.76
N GLY A 182 -9.51 -1.40 6.75
CA GLY A 182 -10.17 -0.43 7.62
C GLY A 182 -10.02 -0.74 9.11
N GLN A 183 -10.11 -2.01 9.49
CA GLN A 183 -10.09 -2.40 10.91
C GLN A 183 -8.73 -2.16 11.58
N CYS A 184 -7.62 -2.22 10.84
CA CYS A 184 -6.28 -2.10 11.41
C CYS A 184 -5.61 -0.75 11.16
N HIS A 185 -5.98 -0.05 10.09
CA HIS A 185 -5.23 1.12 9.59
C HIS A 185 -5.05 2.24 10.63
N ALA A 186 -6.14 2.66 11.28
CA ALA A 186 -6.09 3.69 12.31
C ALA A 186 -5.27 3.25 13.54
N HIS A 187 -5.38 1.98 13.92
CA HIS A 187 -4.63 1.43 15.05
C HIS A 187 -3.13 1.34 14.75
N ILE A 188 -2.74 0.90 13.55
CA ILE A 188 -1.34 0.88 13.12
C ILE A 188 -0.78 2.30 13.11
N SER A 189 -1.51 3.24 12.50
CA SER A 189 -1.11 4.65 12.44
C SER A 189 -0.90 5.24 13.85
N ASN A 190 -1.82 4.96 14.78
CA ASN A 190 -1.68 5.38 16.17
C ASN A 190 -0.46 4.74 16.85
N ARG A 191 -0.20 3.45 16.63
CA ARG A 191 0.98 2.77 17.20
C ARG A 191 2.29 3.32 16.64
N VAL A 192 2.32 3.70 15.37
CA VAL A 192 3.47 4.38 14.76
C VAL A 192 3.71 5.72 15.44
N MET A 193 2.67 6.53 15.64
CA MET A 193 2.79 7.85 16.28
C MET A 193 3.22 7.77 17.75
N ILE A 194 2.61 6.88 18.56
CA ILE A 194 2.95 6.73 19.98
C ILE A 194 4.37 6.20 20.18
N ASN A 195 4.89 5.42 19.22
CA ASN A 195 6.26 4.92 19.23
C ASN A 195 7.19 5.80 18.39
N ALA A 196 6.85 7.06 18.12
CA ALA A 196 7.77 8.00 17.53
C ALA A 196 8.95 8.25 18.49
N ARG A 197 10.13 8.53 17.93
CA ARG A 197 11.26 8.98 18.75
C ARG A 197 10.97 10.40 19.26
N ARG A 198 11.44 10.69 20.47
CA ARG A 198 11.32 12.03 21.08
C ARG A 198 11.92 13.08 20.14
N GLY A 199 11.12 14.08 19.78
CA GLY A 199 11.52 15.16 18.86
C GLY A 199 11.30 14.84 17.38
N GLU A 200 10.82 13.65 17.02
CA GLU A 200 10.50 13.25 15.64
C GLU A 200 8.99 13.00 15.42
N GLU A 201 8.12 13.41 16.34
CA GLU A 201 6.69 13.09 16.32
C GLU A 201 5.98 13.67 15.08
N ALA A 202 6.24 14.94 14.77
CA ALA A 202 5.65 15.62 13.61
C ALA A 202 6.10 14.99 12.27
N VAL A 203 7.40 14.66 12.16
CA VAL A 203 7.97 13.99 10.97
C VAL A 203 7.40 12.58 10.82
N THR A 204 7.28 11.84 11.93
CA THR A 204 6.69 10.49 11.96
C THR A 204 5.24 10.50 11.49
N ALA A 205 4.44 11.46 11.98
CA ALA A 205 3.05 11.62 11.56
C ALA A 205 2.93 11.97 10.07
N GLY A 206 3.75 12.90 9.57
CA GLY A 206 3.80 13.27 8.15
C GLY A 206 4.30 12.15 7.23
N THR A 207 5.07 11.20 7.77
CA THR A 207 5.58 10.04 7.03
C THR A 207 4.50 9.01 6.69
N ILE A 208 3.47 8.86 7.53
CA ILE A 208 2.38 7.88 7.34
C ILE A 208 1.73 8.00 5.94
N PRO A 209 1.16 9.16 5.55
CA PRO A 209 0.55 9.30 4.23
C PRO A 209 1.57 9.21 3.09
N THR A 210 2.83 9.61 3.34
CA THR A 210 3.91 9.51 2.36
C THR A 210 4.21 8.05 2.01
N ILE A 211 4.38 7.19 3.03
CA ILE A 211 4.63 5.76 2.87
C ILE A 211 3.46 5.05 2.16
N GLN A 212 2.22 5.43 2.47
CA GLN A 212 1.04 4.88 1.79
C GLN A 212 1.03 5.27 0.31
N SER A 213 1.31 6.54 0.01
CA SER A 213 1.41 7.03 -1.37
C SER A 213 2.50 6.30 -2.15
N LEU A 214 3.61 5.96 -1.49
CA LEU A 214 4.64 5.11 -2.08
C LEU A 214 4.11 3.72 -2.42
N GLY A 215 3.46 3.05 -1.47
CA GLY A 215 2.88 1.73 -1.72
C GLY A 215 1.88 1.75 -2.89
N ILE A 216 1.05 2.79 -2.98
CA ILE A 216 0.12 3.01 -4.10
C ILE A 216 0.89 3.19 -5.41
N ALA A 217 1.89 4.08 -5.45
CA ALA A 217 2.64 4.36 -6.67
C ALA A 217 3.40 3.12 -7.19
N PHE A 218 4.07 2.38 -6.31
CA PHE A 218 4.74 1.12 -6.67
C PHE A 218 3.74 0.04 -7.07
N GLY A 219 2.60 -0.04 -6.40
CA GLY A 219 1.53 -0.99 -6.72
C GLY A 219 0.96 -0.69 -8.11
N ALA A 220 0.67 0.57 -8.41
CA ALA A 220 0.18 0.99 -9.72
C ALA A 220 1.19 0.69 -10.84
N ALA A 221 2.46 1.04 -10.64
CA ALA A 221 3.51 0.78 -11.62
C ALA A 221 3.70 -0.74 -11.85
N THR A 222 3.65 -1.54 -10.78
CA THR A 222 3.74 -3.00 -10.88
C THR A 222 2.50 -3.58 -11.56
N GLY A 223 1.30 -3.09 -11.25
CA GLY A 223 0.07 -3.50 -11.92
C GLY A 223 0.13 -3.24 -13.43
N GLY A 224 0.60 -2.07 -13.86
CA GLY A 224 0.81 -1.76 -15.27
C GLY A 224 1.84 -2.66 -15.95
N LEU A 225 2.98 -2.91 -15.27
CA LEU A 225 4.01 -3.85 -15.73
C LEU A 225 3.45 -5.26 -15.94
N LEU A 226 2.66 -5.75 -14.98
CA LEU A 226 2.05 -7.08 -15.00
C LEU A 226 0.96 -7.19 -16.08
N ALA A 227 0.13 -6.16 -16.21
CA ALA A 227 -0.90 -6.11 -17.24
C ALA A 227 -0.31 -6.10 -18.65
N ASN A 228 0.76 -5.35 -18.87
CA ASN A 228 1.48 -5.38 -20.15
C ASN A 228 2.15 -6.74 -20.41
N ALA A 229 2.76 -7.35 -19.38
CA ALA A 229 3.33 -8.68 -19.50
C ALA A 229 2.27 -9.76 -19.80
N ALA A 230 1.03 -9.55 -19.38
CA ALA A 230 -0.11 -10.39 -19.71
C ALA A 230 -0.67 -10.15 -21.13
N GLY A 231 -0.11 -9.20 -21.89
CA GLY A 231 -0.50 -8.91 -23.28
C GLY A 231 -1.59 -7.86 -23.43
N LEU A 232 -1.94 -7.10 -22.38
CA LEU A 232 -3.01 -6.09 -22.44
C LEU A 232 -2.73 -4.98 -23.47
N SER A 233 -1.46 -4.71 -23.77
CA SER A 233 -1.03 -3.76 -24.81
C SER A 233 -1.39 -4.21 -26.24
N GLY A 234 -1.55 -5.51 -26.47
CA GLY A 234 -1.91 -6.09 -27.77
C GLY A 234 -3.42 -6.11 -28.06
N GLY A 235 -4.24 -5.74 -27.08
CA GLY A 235 -5.70 -5.68 -27.20
C GLY A 235 -6.44 -6.36 -26.03
N ILE A 236 -7.71 -5.99 -25.87
CA ILE A 236 -8.58 -6.52 -24.82
C ILE A 236 -9.33 -7.75 -25.37
N SER A 237 -9.05 -8.91 -24.79
CA SER A 237 -9.76 -10.16 -25.06
C SER A 237 -9.99 -10.92 -23.75
N THR A 238 -10.91 -11.87 -23.72
CA THR A 238 -11.15 -12.71 -22.52
C THR A 238 -9.88 -13.45 -22.09
N ALA A 239 -9.08 -13.94 -23.04
CA ALA A 239 -7.80 -14.60 -22.75
C ALA A 239 -6.80 -13.64 -22.12
N THR A 240 -6.64 -12.44 -22.69
CA THR A 240 -5.75 -11.40 -22.17
C THR A 240 -6.14 -10.96 -20.76
N VAL A 241 -7.43 -10.72 -20.52
CA VAL A 241 -7.94 -10.26 -19.22
C VAL A 241 -7.83 -11.37 -18.15
N THR A 242 -7.99 -12.63 -18.54
CA THR A 242 -7.73 -13.77 -17.65
C THR A 242 -6.25 -13.82 -17.26
N ALA A 243 -5.33 -13.68 -18.24
CA ALA A 243 -3.90 -13.63 -17.94
C ALA A 243 -3.51 -12.44 -17.05
N VAL A 244 -4.10 -11.25 -17.26
CA VAL A 244 -3.91 -10.08 -16.39
C VAL A 244 -4.29 -10.41 -14.95
N THR A 245 -5.40 -11.13 -14.78
CA THR A 245 -5.89 -11.57 -13.48
C THR A 245 -4.88 -12.51 -12.79
N ASP A 246 -4.40 -13.53 -13.49
CA ASP A 246 -3.43 -14.48 -12.93
C ASP A 246 -2.14 -13.78 -12.47
N TRP A 247 -1.62 -12.87 -13.29
CA TRP A 247 -0.43 -12.08 -12.96
C TRP A 247 -0.65 -11.15 -11.77
N ILE A 248 -1.75 -10.39 -11.77
CA ILE A 248 -2.04 -9.40 -10.72
C ILE A 248 -2.33 -10.09 -9.39
N TYR A 249 -3.24 -11.07 -9.36
CA TYR A 249 -3.58 -11.77 -8.11
C TYR A 249 -2.42 -12.64 -7.62
N GLY A 250 -1.72 -13.33 -8.53
CA GLY A 250 -0.52 -14.10 -8.20
C GLY A 250 0.57 -13.23 -7.57
N PHE A 251 0.82 -12.05 -8.14
CA PHE A 251 1.73 -11.07 -7.56
C PHE A 251 1.22 -10.55 -6.22
N SER A 252 -0.01 -10.06 -6.12
CA SER A 252 -0.57 -9.40 -4.95
C SER A 252 -0.65 -10.30 -3.71
N LEU A 253 -0.66 -11.62 -3.87
CA LEU A 253 -0.57 -12.56 -2.74
C LEU A 253 0.78 -12.52 -2.03
N PHE A 254 1.88 -12.26 -2.75
CA PHE A 254 3.22 -12.17 -2.16
C PHE A 254 3.36 -11.00 -1.16
N PRO A 255 3.11 -9.73 -1.53
CA PRO A 255 3.19 -8.64 -0.59
C PRO A 255 2.10 -8.78 0.50
N ALA A 256 0.93 -9.34 0.21
CA ALA A 256 -0.09 -9.59 1.23
C ALA A 256 0.38 -10.61 2.28
N ALA A 257 1.10 -11.66 1.89
CA ALA A 257 1.75 -12.57 2.83
C ALA A 257 2.84 -11.85 3.66
N CYS A 258 3.62 -10.96 3.04
CA CYS A 258 4.58 -10.12 3.75
C CYS A 258 3.89 -9.18 4.77
N VAL A 259 2.68 -8.68 4.50
CA VAL A 259 1.88 -7.89 5.46
C VAL A 259 1.61 -8.74 6.72
N LEU A 260 1.24 -10.01 6.58
CA LEU A 260 0.99 -10.90 7.74
C LEU A 260 2.21 -10.98 8.65
N LEU A 261 3.40 -11.18 8.06
CA LEU A 261 4.66 -11.26 8.79
C LEU A 261 5.01 -9.92 9.45
N ALA A 262 4.84 -8.81 8.73
CA ALA A 262 5.12 -7.48 9.24
C ALA A 262 4.18 -7.09 10.39
N ALA A 263 2.89 -7.46 10.31
CA ALA A 263 1.92 -7.21 11.36
C ALA A 263 2.15 -8.09 12.59
N ALA A 264 2.46 -9.37 12.40
CA ALA A 264 2.86 -10.25 13.51
C ALA A 264 4.12 -9.71 14.21
N ARG A 265 5.10 -9.24 13.43
CA ARG A 265 6.31 -8.60 13.95
C ARG A 265 6.00 -7.32 14.73
N LEU A 266 5.12 -6.47 14.21
CA LEU A 266 4.67 -5.25 14.90
C LEU A 266 4.04 -5.58 16.25
N VAL A 267 3.11 -6.54 16.29
CA VAL A 267 2.46 -6.94 17.55
C VAL A 267 3.44 -7.57 18.53
N TRP A 268 4.40 -8.36 18.05
CA TRP A 268 5.47 -8.89 18.89
C TRP A 268 6.30 -7.76 19.52
N LEU A 269 6.74 -6.79 18.72
CA LEU A 269 7.49 -5.62 19.22
C LEU A 269 6.69 -4.84 20.27
N LEU A 270 5.38 -4.64 20.04
CA LEU A 270 4.49 -3.94 20.97
C LEU A 270 4.28 -4.69 22.30
N ARG A 271 4.54 -5.99 22.37
CA ARG A 271 4.50 -6.76 23.62
C ARG A 271 5.80 -6.63 24.41
N GLU A 272 6.93 -6.48 23.72
CA GLU A 272 8.24 -6.34 24.34
C GLU A 272 8.48 -4.94 24.90
N THR A 273 7.98 -3.90 24.22
CA THR A 273 7.91 -2.56 24.79
C THR A 273 6.78 -2.47 25.82
N LYS A 274 7.03 -2.95 27.05
CA LYS A 274 6.17 -2.61 28.19
C LYS A 274 6.03 -1.08 28.29
N PRO A 275 4.83 -0.56 28.59
CA PRO A 275 4.68 0.86 28.90
C PRO A 275 5.52 1.17 30.15
N GLN A 276 6.39 2.17 30.03
CA GLN A 276 6.95 2.86 31.20
C GLN A 276 5.87 3.74 31.82
#